data_AF-A0A372YUE8-F1
#
_entry.id   AF-A0A372YUE8-F1
#
_cell.length_a   1.000
_cell.length_b   1.000
_cell.length_c   1.000
_cell.angle_alpha   90.00
_cell.angle_beta   90.00
_cell.angle_gamma   90.00
#
_symmetry.space_group_name_H-M   'P 1'
#
loop_
_entity.id
_entity.type
_entity.pdbx_description
1 polymer ?
#
loop_
_entity_poly.entity_id
_entity_poly.type
_entity_poly.pdbx_seq_one_letter_code
_entity_poly.pdbx_strand_id
1 'polypeptide(L)'
;MKQRIMGIIAVVAITAVAGYNVYNLQNDVNLSNLALANVEALADDGEGSGDKKFVVPWTEEVSREDNGNSIIVTYKHIVRCPHGGYSDCTPSETTTQVTVPKG
;
A
#
# COMPACT_ATOMS: atom_id res chain seq x y z
N MET A 1 -43.96 3.80 41.95
CA MET A 1 -42.79 2.95 41.65
C MET A 1 -42.82 2.29 40.27
N LYS A 2 -43.99 1.93 39.72
CA LYS A 2 -44.15 1.26 38.40
C LYS A 2 -43.56 2.01 37.19
N GLN A 3 -43.59 3.35 37.22
CA GLN A 3 -43.15 4.21 36.10
C GLN A 3 -41.61 4.32 35.99
N ARG A 4 -40.91 4.18 37.13
CA ARG A 4 -39.45 4.19 37.21
C ARG A 4 -38.86 2.87 36.71
N ILE A 5 -39.56 1.77 36.96
CA ILE A 5 -39.16 0.41 36.53
C ILE A 5 -39.24 0.29 35.01
N MET A 6 -40.27 0.85 34.37
CA MET A 6 -40.40 0.85 32.90
C MET A 6 -39.26 1.62 32.21
N GLY A 7 -38.85 2.77 32.77
CA GLY A 7 -37.71 3.52 32.25
C GLY A 7 -36.37 2.79 32.36
N ILE A 8 -36.15 2.08 33.48
CA ILE A 8 -34.93 1.28 33.68
C ILE A 8 -34.88 0.11 32.68
N ILE A 9 -36.00 -0.57 32.45
CA ILE A 9 -36.08 -1.67 31.48
C ILE A 9 -35.77 -1.18 30.06
N ALA A 10 -36.25 0.02 29.68
CA ALA A 10 -35.98 0.60 28.38
C ALA A 10 -34.48 0.90 28.16
N VAL A 11 -33.80 1.46 29.17
CA VAL A 11 -32.36 1.74 29.10
C VAL A 11 -31.54 0.46 29.00
N VAL A 12 -31.90 -0.57 29.76
CA VAL A 12 -31.26 -1.90 29.70
C VAL A 12 -31.45 -2.54 28.32
N ALA A 13 -32.65 -2.44 27.73
CA ALA A 13 -32.92 -2.98 26.40
C ALA A 13 -32.08 -2.28 25.31
N ILE A 14 -31.98 -0.95 25.33
CA ILE A 14 -31.16 -0.19 24.36
C ILE A 14 -29.68 -0.56 24.51
N THR A 15 -29.18 -0.66 25.75
CA THR A 15 -27.79 -1.02 26.03
C THR A 15 -27.49 -2.46 25.60
N ALA A 16 -28.41 -3.39 25.80
CA ALA A 16 -28.28 -4.78 25.36
C ALA A 16 -28.27 -4.90 23.83
N VAL A 17 -29.13 -4.16 23.11
CA VAL A 17 -29.15 -4.18 21.65
C VAL A 17 -27.91 -3.51 21.05
N ALA A 18 -27.51 -2.35 21.58
CA ALA A 18 -26.28 -1.68 21.15
C ALA A 18 -25.04 -2.53 21.48
N GLY A 19 -24.98 -3.13 22.67
CA GLY A 19 -23.92 -4.02 23.11
C GLY A 19 -23.85 -5.32 22.30
N TYR A 20 -24.99 -5.91 21.93
CA TYR A 20 -25.04 -7.10 21.08
C TYR A 20 -24.56 -6.81 19.65
N ASN A 21 -24.95 -5.66 19.07
CA ASN A 21 -24.45 -5.23 17.76
C ASN A 21 -22.94 -4.98 17.77
N VAL A 22 -22.41 -4.33 18.83
CA VAL A 22 -20.96 -4.10 19.01
C VAL A 22 -20.19 -5.41 19.28
N TYR A 23 -20.77 -6.34 20.03
CA TYR A 23 -20.18 -7.65 20.29
C TYR A 23 -20.13 -8.52 19.02
N ASN A 24 -21.21 -8.55 18.23
CA ASN A 24 -21.21 -9.23 16.93
C ASN A 24 -20.19 -8.60 15.97
N LEU A 25 -20.07 -7.27 15.97
CA LEU A 25 -19.10 -6.58 15.13
C LEU A 25 -17.65 -6.94 15.50
N GLN A 26 -17.36 -7.16 16.79
CA GLN A 26 -16.03 -7.60 17.26
C GLN A 26 -15.71 -9.07 16.95
N ASN A 27 -16.73 -9.92 16.81
CA ASN A 27 -16.53 -11.33 16.43
C ASN A 27 -16.38 -11.51 14.90
N ASP A 28 -16.86 -10.55 14.10
CA ASP A 28 -16.79 -10.57 12.62
C ASP A 28 -15.64 -9.71 12.05
N VAL A 29 -15.04 -8.82 12.84
CA VAL A 29 -13.77 -8.15 12.47
C VAL A 29 -12.59 -9.09 12.71
N ASN A 30 -12.53 -10.16 11.92
CA ASN A 30 -11.27 -10.84 11.65
C ASN A 30 -10.45 -9.91 10.72
N LEU A 31 -9.90 -8.84 11.30
CA LEU A 31 -8.90 -8.04 10.60
C LEU A 31 -7.73 -8.98 10.36
N SER A 32 -7.65 -9.50 9.14
CA SER A 32 -6.55 -10.33 8.68
C SER A 32 -5.24 -9.63 8.99
N ASN A 33 -4.20 -10.39 9.36
CA ASN A 33 -2.84 -9.84 9.55
C ASN A 33 -2.39 -8.98 8.35
N LEU A 34 -2.98 -9.21 7.17
CA LEU A 34 -2.74 -8.43 5.96
C LEU A 34 -3.37 -7.02 5.99
N ALA A 35 -4.56 -6.87 6.59
CA ALA A 35 -5.19 -5.55 6.76
C ALA A 35 -4.47 -4.72 7.83
N LEU A 36 -3.98 -5.36 8.89
CA LEU A 36 -3.19 -4.70 9.92
C LEU A 36 -1.79 -4.31 9.42
N ALA A 37 -1.13 -5.18 8.64
CA ALA A 37 0.16 -4.87 8.01
C ALA A 37 0.08 -3.72 6.99
N ASN A 38 -1.03 -3.56 6.27
CA ASN A 38 -1.22 -2.42 5.37
C ASN A 38 -1.37 -1.09 6.13
N VAL A 39 -1.90 -1.13 7.36
CA VAL A 39 -2.00 0.04 8.24
C VAL A 39 -0.67 0.34 8.91
N GLU A 40 0.06 -0.69 9.38
CA GLU A 40 1.43 -0.53 9.90
C GLU A 40 2.39 -0.02 8.82
N ALA A 41 2.31 -0.52 7.58
CA ALA A 41 3.13 -0.02 6.48
C ALA A 41 2.82 1.43 6.10
N LEU A 42 1.60 1.90 6.34
CA LEU A 42 1.22 3.31 6.10
C LEU A 42 1.54 4.23 7.29
N ALA A 43 1.73 3.66 8.49
CA ALA A 43 2.05 4.40 9.71
C ALA A 43 3.56 4.34 10.07
N ASP A 44 4.31 3.41 9.48
CA ASP A 44 5.77 3.33 9.55
C ASP A 44 6.47 4.29 8.56
N ASP A 45 5.69 5.11 7.85
CA ASP A 45 6.18 6.33 7.22
C ASP A 45 6.44 7.37 8.31
N GLY A 46 7.51 7.10 9.08
CA GLY A 46 8.02 7.97 10.11
C GLY A 46 8.03 9.41 9.63
N GLU A 47 7.45 10.29 10.44
CA GLU A 47 7.49 11.74 10.29
C GLU A 47 8.93 12.24 10.56
N GLY A 48 9.88 11.78 9.75
CA GLY A 48 11.25 12.24 9.70
C GLY A 48 11.32 13.40 8.73
N SER A 49 11.07 14.61 9.24
CA SER A 49 11.58 15.84 8.62
C SER A 49 13.05 15.64 8.27
N GLY A 50 13.38 15.41 7.01
CA GLY A 50 14.77 15.21 6.60
C GLY A 50 14.89 15.06 5.11
N ASP A 51 16.03 15.49 4.58
CA ASP A 51 16.39 15.54 3.16
C ASP A 51 16.39 14.18 2.41
N LYS A 52 15.84 13.15 3.04
CA LYS A 52 15.73 11.77 2.56
C LYS A 52 14.59 11.61 1.56
N LYS A 53 14.79 10.71 0.61
CA LYS A 53 13.96 10.53 -0.59
C LYS A 53 13.64 9.05 -0.80
N PHE A 54 12.45 8.75 -1.31
CA PHE A 54 12.13 7.38 -1.70
C PHE A 54 12.89 7.02 -2.97
N VAL A 55 13.28 5.75 -3.12
CA VAL A 55 13.86 5.25 -4.37
C VAL A 55 12.76 4.58 -5.16
N VAL A 56 12.37 5.17 -6.30
CA VAL A 56 11.31 4.63 -7.16
C VAL A 56 11.92 4.26 -8.52
N PRO A 57 12.37 2.99 -8.70
CA PRO A 57 12.93 2.52 -9.97
C PRO A 57 11.86 1.89 -10.87
N TRP A 58 11.99 2.08 -12.19
CA TRP A 58 11.21 1.31 -13.17
C TRP A 58 11.97 1.18 -14.50
N THR A 59 11.46 0.30 -15.38
CA THR A 59 12.05 0.05 -16.70
C THR A 59 10.96 0.12 -17.77
N GLU A 60 11.24 0.78 -18.89
CA GLU A 60 10.34 0.92 -20.04
C GLU A 60 11.03 0.44 -21.32
N GLU A 61 10.32 -0.31 -22.17
CA GLU A 61 10.79 -0.64 -23.52
C GLU A 61 10.60 0.59 -24.42
N VAL A 62 11.68 1.04 -25.06
CA VAL A 62 11.70 2.26 -25.88
C VAL A 62 11.72 1.93 -27.36
N SER A 63 12.45 0.87 -27.75
CA SER A 63 12.45 0.41 -29.13
C SER A 63 12.65 -1.10 -29.20
N ARG A 64 12.14 -1.67 -30.29
CA ARG A 64 12.34 -3.06 -30.68
C ARG A 64 12.65 -3.11 -32.16
N GLU A 65 13.81 -3.61 -32.50
CA GLU A 65 14.33 -3.70 -33.85
C GLU A 65 14.58 -5.16 -34.21
N ASP A 66 14.30 -5.51 -35.46
CA ASP A 66 14.40 -6.87 -35.97
C ASP A 66 15.30 -6.90 -37.20
N ASN A 67 16.49 -7.48 -37.04
CA ASN A 67 17.48 -7.56 -38.11
C ASN A 67 17.43 -8.90 -38.85
N GLY A 68 16.34 -9.67 -38.71
CA GLY A 68 16.18 -11.00 -39.29
C GLY A 68 16.88 -12.12 -38.51
N ASN A 69 18.10 -11.88 -38.03
CA ASN A 69 18.88 -12.84 -37.21
C ASN A 69 18.69 -12.65 -35.70
N SER A 70 18.34 -11.45 -35.25
CA SER A 70 18.22 -11.13 -33.84
C SER A 70 17.25 -9.97 -33.63
N ILE A 71 16.59 -9.98 -32.48
CA ILE A 71 15.77 -8.87 -31.99
C ILE A 71 16.64 -8.03 -31.07
N ILE A 72 16.76 -6.74 -31.34
CA ILE A 72 17.41 -5.78 -30.43
C ILE A 72 16.30 -5.04 -29.70
N VAL A 73 16.29 -5.14 -28.37
CA VAL A 73 15.34 -4.42 -27.52
C VAL A 73 16.09 -3.37 -26.72
N THR A 74 15.64 -2.13 -26.80
CA THR A 74 16.21 -1.01 -26.04
C THR A 74 15.31 -0.70 -24.86
N TYR A 75 15.85 -0.83 -23.65
CA TYR A 75 15.18 -0.50 -22.40
C TYR A 75 15.72 0.80 -21.81
N LYS A 76 14.84 1.60 -21.21
CA LYS A 76 15.21 2.75 -20.39
C LYS A 76 14.91 2.44 -18.93
N HIS A 77 15.93 2.48 -18.10
CA HIS A 77 15.85 2.38 -16.67
C HIS A 77 15.80 3.78 -16.07
N ILE A 78 14.82 4.02 -15.20
CA ILE A 78 14.62 5.34 -14.60
C ILE A 78 14.54 5.18 -13.08
N VAL A 79 15.18 6.09 -12.38
CA VAL A 79 15.11 6.24 -10.92
C VAL A 79 14.57 7.62 -10.60
N ARG A 80 13.42 7.70 -9.91
CA ARG A 80 12.90 8.94 -9.31
C ARG A 80 13.11 8.95 -7.81
N CYS A 81 13.21 10.18 -7.30
CA CYS A 81 13.51 10.44 -5.90
C CYS A 81 12.53 11.46 -5.30
N PRO A 82 11.26 11.10 -5.04
CA PRO A 82 10.33 11.96 -4.32
C PRO A 82 10.73 12.10 -2.84
N HIS A 83 10.35 13.22 -2.20
CA HIS A 83 10.65 13.49 -0.80
C HIS A 83 9.94 12.52 0.16
N GLY A 84 10.45 12.41 1.39
CA GLY A 84 9.81 11.68 2.48
C GLY A 84 10.26 10.22 2.62
N GLY A 85 11.31 9.81 1.90
CA GLY A 85 11.78 8.44 2.00
C GLY A 85 12.84 8.21 3.07
N TYR A 86 13.41 7.01 3.05
CA TYR A 86 14.27 6.51 4.12
C TYR A 86 15.78 6.66 3.82
N SER A 87 16.18 6.95 2.59
CA SER A 87 17.58 7.00 2.16
C SER A 87 17.90 8.19 1.26
N ASP A 88 19.18 8.41 0.98
CA ASP A 88 19.59 9.37 -0.06
C ASP A 88 19.35 8.75 -1.45
N CYS A 89 18.82 9.53 -2.38
CA CYS A 89 18.47 9.07 -3.72
C CYS A 89 18.94 10.08 -4.77
N THR A 90 19.57 9.58 -5.84
CA THR A 90 20.01 10.38 -6.99
C THR A 90 19.16 10.00 -8.22
N PRO A 91 18.44 10.96 -8.84
CA PRO A 91 17.70 10.70 -10.06
C PRO A 91 18.64 10.26 -11.18
N SER A 92 18.26 9.22 -11.93
CA SER A 92 19.06 8.70 -13.03
C SER A 92 18.17 8.16 -14.14
N GLU A 93 18.64 8.30 -15.38
CA GLU A 93 18.06 7.68 -16.56
C GLU A 93 19.17 7.00 -17.35
N THR A 94 19.07 5.68 -17.53
CA THR A 94 20.08 4.87 -18.24
C THR A 94 19.41 4.01 -19.28
N THR A 95 19.99 3.92 -20.47
CA THR A 95 19.49 3.08 -21.55
C THR A 95 20.37 1.84 -21.72
N THR A 96 19.75 0.67 -21.85
CA THR A 96 20.41 -0.62 -22.05
C THR A 96 19.84 -1.31 -23.29
N GLN A 97 20.68 -1.94 -24.09
CA GLN A 97 20.26 -2.75 -25.23
C GLN A 97 20.44 -4.24 -24.94
N VAL A 98 19.43 -5.04 -25.26
CA VAL A 98 19.44 -6.50 -25.14
C VAL A 98 19.26 -7.10 -26.53
N THR A 99 20.21 -7.93 -26.95
CA THR A 99 20.15 -8.66 -28.23
C THR A 99 19.66 -10.08 -27.98
N VAL A 100 18.51 -10.43 -28.54
CA VAL A 100 17.90 -11.76 -28.46
C VAL A 100 18.09 -12.47 -29.80
N PRO A 101 18.93 -13.51 -29.89
CA PRO A 101 19.12 -14.27 -31.13
C PRO A 101 17.85 -15.03 -31.50
N LYS A 102 17.52 -15.06 -32.79
CA LYS A 102 16.47 -15.91 -33.35
C LYS A 102 17.15 -17.18 -33.87
N GLY A 103 16.91 -18.30 -33.18
CA GLY A 103 17.38 -19.62 -33.61
C GLY A 103 16.72 -20.10 -34.88
#